data_AF-A0A961MSW4-F1
#
_entry.id   AF-A0A961MSW4-F1
#
_cell.length_a   1.000
_cell.length_b   1.000
_cell.length_c   1.000
_cell.angle_alpha   90.00
_cell.angle_beta   90.00
_cell.angle_gamma   90.00
#
_symmetry.space_group_name_H-M   'P 1'
#
loop_
_entity.id
_entity.type
_entity.pdbx_description
1 polymer ?
#
loop_
_entity_poly.entity_id
_entity_poly.type
_entity_poly.pdbx_seq_one_letter_code
_entity_poly.pdbx_strand_id
1 'polypeptide(L)'
;MKSTVFLGTLAATALAGGIAAATTLEDVQARGTLNCGVSTGVNGFSAPDANGTWQGFDVAVCRAVAAAVLGDPMAVNFVSTTGQTRFTALASGEIDILARNTTWTFSRDTELAFTFTGVNYYDGQGFMVKKDFGVTSDKEL
;
A
#
# COMPACT_ATOMS: atom_id res chain seq x y z
N MET A 1 -17.91 21.42 -69.98
CA MET A 1 -18.64 20.80 -68.85
C MET A 1 -18.11 19.39 -68.64
N LYS A 2 -17.84 19.03 -67.38
CA LYS A 2 -17.33 17.76 -66.81
C LYS A 2 -15.87 17.86 -66.31
N SER A 3 -15.74 18.48 -65.14
CA SER A 3 -14.57 18.33 -64.27
C SER A 3 -14.80 17.13 -63.36
N THR A 4 -13.94 16.12 -63.42
CA THR A 4 -13.99 14.94 -62.56
C THR A 4 -13.02 15.17 -61.39
N VAL A 5 -13.57 15.49 -60.22
CA VAL A 5 -12.81 15.59 -58.97
C VAL A 5 -12.85 14.21 -58.31
N PHE A 6 -11.71 13.52 -58.28
CA PHE A 6 -11.52 12.34 -57.44
C PHE A 6 -11.35 12.80 -55.99
N LEU A 7 -12.40 12.68 -55.18
CA LEU A 7 -12.30 12.73 -53.72
C LEU A 7 -11.58 11.46 -53.24
N GLY A 8 -10.31 11.59 -52.89
CA GLY A 8 -9.60 10.60 -52.09
C GLY A 8 -10.07 10.69 -50.63
N THR A 9 -10.86 9.73 -50.19
CA THR A 9 -11.24 9.55 -48.79
C THR A 9 -10.01 9.13 -47.98
N LEU A 10 -9.41 10.07 -47.24
CA LEU A 10 -8.44 9.77 -46.19
C LEU A 10 -9.21 9.15 -45.01
N ALA A 11 -9.13 7.84 -44.83
CA ALA A 11 -9.61 7.16 -43.63
C ALA A 11 -8.64 7.49 -42.48
N ALA A 12 -8.98 8.52 -41.70
CA ALA A 12 -8.34 8.77 -40.41
C ALA A 12 -8.83 7.72 -39.41
N THR A 13 -8.11 6.60 -39.28
CA THR A 13 -8.23 5.71 -38.12
C THR A 13 -7.82 6.49 -36.88
N ALA A 14 -8.82 7.02 -36.17
CA ALA A 14 -8.65 7.53 -34.83
C ALA A 14 -8.22 6.36 -33.93
N LEU A 15 -6.94 6.35 -33.55
CA LEU A 15 -6.47 5.56 -32.41
C LEU A 15 -7.13 6.15 -31.17
N ALA A 16 -8.33 5.66 -30.85
CA ALA A 16 -8.88 5.72 -29.50
C ALA A 16 -8.10 4.71 -28.63
N GLY A 17 -6.80 4.98 -28.45
CA GLY A 17 -6.03 4.36 -27.39
C GLY A 17 -6.56 4.94 -26.09
N GLY A 18 -7.53 4.27 -25.46
CA GLY A 18 -7.87 4.54 -24.08
C GLY A 18 -6.58 4.52 -23.27
N ILE A 19 -6.33 5.57 -22.49
CA ILE A 19 -5.29 5.57 -21.48
C ILE A 19 -5.72 4.50 -20.47
N ALA A 20 -5.28 3.26 -20.69
CA ALA A 20 -5.39 2.21 -19.71
C ALA A 20 -4.40 2.58 -18.60
N ALA A 21 -4.88 3.29 -17.58
CA ALA A 21 -4.14 3.37 -16.33
C ALA A 21 -4.11 1.94 -15.79
N ALA A 22 -2.92 1.32 -15.79
CA ALA A 22 -2.74 0.00 -15.24
C ALA A 22 -3.23 0.01 -13.79
N THR A 23 -3.97 -1.02 -13.41
CA THR A 23 -4.37 -1.18 -12.01
C THR A 23 -3.15 -1.57 -11.17
N THR A 24 -3.15 -1.29 -9.87
CA THR A 24 -2.08 -1.74 -8.96
C THR A 24 -1.80 -3.25 -9.10
N LEU A 25 -2.83 -4.06 -9.36
CA LEU A 25 -2.67 -5.50 -9.58
C LEU A 25 -1.87 -5.80 -10.86
N GLU A 26 -2.20 -5.13 -11.97
CA GLU A 26 -1.50 -5.32 -13.25
C GLU A 26 -0.03 -4.91 -13.12
N ASP A 27 0.26 -3.79 -12.45
CA ASP A 27 1.63 -3.33 -12.20
C ASP A 27 2.42 -4.34 -11.36
N VAL A 28 1.82 -4.88 -10.30
CA VAL A 28 2.43 -5.90 -9.44
C VAL A 28 2.68 -7.19 -10.21
N GLN A 29 1.72 -7.66 -11.00
CA GLN A 29 1.84 -8.88 -11.80
C GLN A 29 2.88 -8.75 -12.90
N ALA A 30 2.90 -7.62 -13.60
CA ALA A 30 3.90 -7.34 -14.63
C ALA A 30 5.32 -7.27 -14.06
N ARG A 31 5.47 -6.70 -12.85
CA ARG A 31 6.75 -6.62 -12.14
C ARG A 31 7.15 -7.93 -11.47
N GLY A 32 6.21 -8.80 -11.14
CA GLY A 32 6.44 -10.06 -10.45
C GLY A 32 6.84 -9.91 -8.98
N THR A 33 6.62 -8.75 -8.36
CA THR A 33 6.95 -8.49 -6.95
C THR A 33 6.02 -7.43 -6.37
N LEU A 34 5.49 -7.70 -5.17
CA LEU A 34 4.68 -6.77 -4.39
C LEU A 34 5.57 -5.85 -3.55
N ASN A 35 5.52 -4.55 -3.77
CA ASN A 35 6.14 -3.54 -2.89
C ASN A 35 5.20 -3.29 -1.71
N CYS A 36 5.45 -3.93 -0.58
CA CYS A 36 4.63 -3.80 0.61
C CYS A 36 5.26 -2.82 1.60
N GLY A 37 4.58 -1.70 1.88
CA GLY A 37 4.99 -0.74 2.90
C GLY A 37 4.74 -1.28 4.30
N VAL A 38 5.79 -1.36 5.12
CA VAL A 38 5.76 -1.86 6.50
C VAL A 38 6.43 -0.89 7.47
N SER A 39 6.43 -1.21 8.77
CA SER A 39 7.07 -0.39 9.80
C SER A 39 8.57 -0.60 9.89
N THR A 40 9.26 0.39 10.46
CA THR A 40 10.73 0.42 10.64
C THR A 40 11.22 -0.45 11.80
N GLY A 41 10.48 -1.50 12.21
CA GLY A 41 10.89 -2.38 13.32
C GLY A 41 9.96 -2.37 14.53
N VAL A 42 8.64 -2.31 14.34
CA VAL A 42 7.69 -2.53 15.45
C VAL A 42 7.64 -4.03 15.72
N ASN A 43 8.23 -4.46 16.84
CA ASN A 43 8.27 -5.86 17.24
C ASN A 43 6.86 -6.48 17.29
N GLY A 44 6.74 -7.69 16.75
CA GLY A 44 5.46 -8.40 16.59
C GLY A 44 4.69 -8.02 15.33
N PHE A 45 4.93 -6.85 14.74
CA PHE A 45 4.24 -6.37 13.53
C PHE A 45 5.13 -6.47 12.30
N SER A 46 6.28 -5.79 12.29
CA SER A 46 7.25 -5.92 11.21
C SER A 46 8.65 -5.53 11.67
N ALA A 47 9.54 -6.52 11.75
CA ALA A 47 10.96 -6.32 12.00
C ALA A 47 11.79 -7.40 11.29
N PRO A 48 12.96 -7.06 10.75
CA PRO A 48 13.92 -8.06 10.32
C PRO A 48 14.51 -8.79 11.53
N ASP A 49 14.70 -10.10 11.42
CA ASP A 49 15.47 -10.88 12.38
C ASP A 49 17.00 -10.66 12.20
N ALA A 50 17.80 -11.36 13.01
CA ALA A 50 19.26 -11.26 12.96
C ALA A 50 19.87 -11.66 11.60
N ASN A 51 19.14 -12.40 10.77
CA ASN A 51 19.57 -12.80 9.43
C ASN A 51 19.01 -11.85 8.34
N GLY A 52 18.33 -10.76 8.74
CA GLY A 52 17.67 -9.83 7.83
C GLY A 52 16.34 -10.33 7.26
N THR A 53 15.81 -11.46 7.76
CA THR A 53 14.52 -11.98 7.29
C THR A 53 13.40 -11.24 7.98
N TRP A 54 12.52 -10.62 7.21
CA TRP A 54 11.34 -9.93 7.74
C TRP A 54 10.39 -10.91 8.44
N GLN A 55 9.95 -10.53 9.64
CA GLN A 55 9.00 -11.26 10.48
C GLN A 55 7.93 -10.33 11.07
N GLY A 56 6.78 -10.91 11.42
CA GLY A 56 5.70 -10.23 12.15
C GLY A 56 4.35 -10.29 11.45
N PHE A 57 3.34 -9.73 12.09
CA PHE A 57 1.97 -9.73 11.62
C PHE A 57 1.78 -9.02 10.27
N ASP A 58 2.28 -7.79 10.13
CA ASP A 58 2.17 -7.01 8.89
C ASP A 58 2.94 -7.70 7.74
N VAL A 59 4.09 -8.32 8.07
CA VAL A 59 4.88 -9.12 7.13
C VAL A 59 4.07 -10.32 6.62
N ALA A 60 3.37 -11.02 7.51
CA ALA A 60 2.52 -12.14 7.14
C ALA A 60 1.35 -11.71 6.23
N VAL A 61 0.76 -10.53 6.48
CA VAL A 61 -0.26 -9.93 5.60
C VAL A 61 0.31 -9.68 4.20
N CYS A 62 1.49 -9.06 4.08
CA CYS A 62 2.12 -8.84 2.77
C CYS A 62 2.37 -10.16 2.02
N ARG A 63 2.92 -11.17 2.71
CA ARG A 63 3.19 -12.50 2.12
C ARG A 63 1.91 -13.19 1.66
N ALA A 64 0.82 -13.06 2.43
CA ALA A 64 -0.48 -13.60 2.03
C ALA A 64 -1.01 -12.94 0.75
N VAL A 65 -0.88 -11.61 0.63
CA VAL A 65 -1.27 -10.89 -0.59
C VAL A 65 -0.40 -11.31 -1.77
N ALA A 66 0.93 -11.40 -1.60
CA ALA A 66 1.83 -11.85 -2.67
C ALA A 66 1.52 -13.28 -3.12
N ALA A 67 1.26 -14.20 -2.19
CA ALA A 67 0.81 -15.54 -2.53
C ALA A 67 -0.50 -15.53 -3.36
N ALA A 68 -1.45 -14.66 -3.02
CA ALA A 68 -2.72 -14.57 -3.72
C ALA A 68 -2.60 -13.98 -5.13
N VAL A 69 -1.75 -12.97 -5.32
CA VAL A 69 -1.68 -12.20 -6.58
C VAL A 69 -0.55 -12.62 -7.52
N LEU A 70 0.51 -13.22 -6.98
CA LEU A 70 1.71 -13.66 -7.71
C LEU A 70 1.94 -15.18 -7.64
N GLY A 71 1.24 -15.89 -6.76
CA GLY A 71 1.46 -17.34 -6.53
C GLY A 71 2.70 -17.67 -5.71
N ASP A 72 3.44 -16.67 -5.23
CA ASP A 72 4.65 -16.84 -4.42
C ASP A 72 4.60 -15.92 -3.17
N PRO A 73 4.50 -16.48 -1.94
CA PRO A 73 4.53 -15.67 -0.71
C PRO A 73 5.84 -14.93 -0.50
N MET A 74 6.93 -15.34 -1.16
CA MET A 74 8.25 -14.74 -1.04
C MET A 74 8.49 -13.61 -2.05
N ALA A 75 7.60 -13.41 -3.01
CA ALA A 75 7.66 -12.34 -4.01
C ALA A 75 7.22 -10.98 -3.44
N VAL A 76 7.83 -10.58 -2.31
CA VAL A 76 7.57 -9.32 -1.59
C VAL A 76 8.85 -8.54 -1.44
N ASN A 77 8.80 -7.27 -1.85
CA ASN A 77 9.77 -6.25 -1.46
C ASN A 77 9.21 -5.44 -0.29
N PHE A 78 9.84 -5.55 0.88
CA PHE A 78 9.41 -4.82 2.07
C PHE A 78 10.02 -3.42 2.08
N VAL A 79 9.16 -2.41 2.00
CA VAL A 79 9.57 -0.99 2.02
C VAL A 79 9.30 -0.41 3.40
N SER A 80 10.36 0.00 4.10
CA SER A 80 10.24 0.57 5.44
C SER A 80 9.74 2.02 5.37
N THR A 81 8.57 2.27 5.96
CA THR A 81 7.96 3.60 5.99
C THR A 81 7.82 4.13 7.40
N THR A 82 7.83 5.45 7.57
CA THR A 82 7.56 6.11 8.86
C THR A 82 6.09 6.50 8.97
N GLY A 83 5.66 6.94 10.16
CA GLY A 83 4.31 7.49 10.31
C GLY A 83 4.05 8.71 9.43
N GLN A 84 5.09 9.49 9.12
CA GLN A 84 5.02 10.69 8.30
C GLN A 84 5.00 10.38 6.80
N THR A 85 5.82 9.41 6.35
CA THR A 85 6.10 9.19 4.92
C THR A 85 5.20 8.15 4.27
N ARG A 86 4.55 7.26 5.05
CA ARG A 86 3.79 6.11 4.52
C ARG A 86 2.70 6.48 3.52
N PHE A 87 2.00 7.59 3.72
CA PHE A 87 0.91 8.00 2.83
C PHE A 87 1.45 8.61 1.55
N THR A 88 2.52 9.41 1.62
CA THR A 88 3.19 9.92 0.41
C THR A 88 3.77 8.78 -0.41
N ALA A 89 4.37 7.77 0.22
CA ALA A 89 4.90 6.58 -0.46
C ALA A 89 3.79 5.79 -1.17
N LEU A 90 2.60 5.66 -0.56
CA LEU A 90 1.46 5.02 -1.20
C LEU A 90 0.91 5.85 -2.37
N ALA A 91 0.75 7.16 -2.18
CA ALA A 91 0.27 8.06 -3.22
C ALA A 91 1.20 8.16 -4.43
N SER A 92 2.52 8.04 -4.22
CA SER A 92 3.52 8.09 -5.30
C SER A 92 3.69 6.78 -6.06
N GLY A 93 3.10 5.68 -5.56
CA GLY A 93 3.33 4.34 -6.10
C GLY A 93 4.69 3.73 -5.72
N GLU A 94 5.40 4.32 -4.75
CA GLU A 94 6.60 3.70 -4.16
C GLU A 94 6.26 2.36 -3.49
N ILE A 95 5.06 2.28 -2.90
CA ILE A 95 4.47 1.05 -2.36
C ILE A 95 3.12 0.79 -3.01
N ASP A 96 2.82 -0.49 -3.23
CA ASP A 96 1.54 -0.94 -3.82
C ASP A 96 0.45 -1.06 -2.75
N ILE A 97 0.85 -1.51 -1.55
CA ILE A 97 -0.02 -1.62 -0.38
C ILE A 97 0.70 -1.14 0.87
N LEU A 98 -0.06 -0.72 1.88
CA LEU A 98 0.45 -0.32 3.19
C LEU A 98 -0.07 -1.29 4.26
N ALA A 99 0.73 -2.30 4.62
CA ALA A 99 0.48 -3.19 5.74
C ALA A 99 1.27 -2.67 6.96
N ARG A 100 0.61 -1.88 7.80
CA ARG A 100 1.22 -1.24 8.97
C ARG A 100 0.15 -1.04 10.04
N ASN A 101 0.56 -0.62 11.24
CA ASN A 101 -0.29 -0.05 12.28
C ASN A 101 -0.91 1.32 11.90
N THR A 102 -1.56 1.38 10.74
CA THR A 102 -2.27 2.56 10.23
C THR A 102 -3.72 2.47 10.66
N THR A 103 -4.09 3.19 11.72
CA THR A 103 -5.50 3.24 12.19
C THR A 103 -6.42 3.73 11.09
N TRP A 104 -7.50 3.00 10.84
CA TRP A 104 -8.58 3.45 9.97
C TRP A 104 -9.41 4.50 10.70
N THR A 105 -9.37 5.73 10.23
CA THR A 105 -10.20 6.83 10.74
C THR A 105 -11.04 7.41 9.61
N PHE A 106 -12.17 8.01 9.94
CA PHE A 106 -13.05 8.64 8.95
C PHE A 106 -12.31 9.65 8.06
N SER A 107 -11.54 10.56 8.67
CA SER A 107 -10.76 11.56 7.92
C SER A 107 -9.78 10.93 6.93
N ARG A 108 -9.08 9.86 7.31
CA ARG A 108 -8.13 9.18 6.43
C ARG A 108 -8.82 8.53 5.24
N ASP A 109 -10.00 7.97 5.47
CA ASP A 109 -10.78 7.27 4.44
C ASP A 109 -11.41 8.25 3.44
N THR A 110 -11.79 9.45 3.89
CA THR A 110 -12.42 10.44 3.02
C THR A 110 -11.45 11.41 2.35
N GLU A 111 -10.27 11.66 2.93
CA GLU A 111 -9.37 12.73 2.49
C GLU A 111 -8.15 12.23 1.71
N LEU A 112 -7.65 11.01 1.99
CA LEU A 112 -6.38 10.54 1.41
C LEU A 112 -6.55 9.89 0.03
N ALA A 113 -7.79 9.72 -0.45
CA ALA A 113 -8.10 9.02 -1.70
C ALA A 113 -7.51 7.60 -1.79
N PHE A 114 -7.31 6.94 -0.65
CA PHE A 114 -6.90 5.53 -0.57
C PHE A 114 -8.10 4.65 -0.25
N THR A 115 -8.03 3.39 -0.67
CA THR A 115 -9.00 2.37 -0.27
C THR A 115 -8.48 1.63 0.95
N PHE A 116 -9.16 1.75 2.09
CA PHE A 116 -8.97 0.85 3.21
C PHE A 116 -9.75 -0.45 2.95
N THR A 117 -9.06 -1.59 2.92
CA THR A 117 -9.64 -2.86 2.45
C THR A 117 -10.26 -3.71 3.56
N GLY A 118 -9.73 -3.62 4.79
CA GLY A 118 -10.22 -4.40 5.92
C GLY A 118 -9.45 -4.13 7.21
N VAL A 119 -10.12 -4.29 8.35
CA VAL A 119 -9.50 -4.23 9.67
C VAL A 119 -8.88 -5.59 9.97
N ASN A 120 -7.55 -5.63 10.13
CA ASN A 120 -6.80 -6.84 10.46
C ASN A 120 -6.39 -6.90 11.94
N TYR A 121 -6.44 -5.78 12.66
CA TYR A 121 -6.08 -5.68 14.07
C TYR A 121 -6.85 -4.54 14.76
N TYR A 122 -7.39 -4.79 15.95
CA TYR A 122 -8.00 -3.77 16.81
C TYR A 122 -6.98 -3.34 17.88
N ASP A 123 -6.54 -2.08 17.83
CA ASP A 123 -5.56 -1.54 18.77
C ASP A 123 -6.20 -0.67 19.87
N GLY A 124 -5.36 -0.17 20.78
CA GLY A 124 -5.73 0.75 21.83
C GLY A 124 -4.60 1.72 22.14
N GLN A 125 -4.96 2.94 22.56
CA GLN A 125 -4.01 3.93 23.05
C GLN A 125 -3.92 3.85 24.56
N GLY A 126 -2.72 3.97 25.11
CA GLY A 126 -2.48 3.94 26.54
C GLY A 126 -1.21 4.68 26.91
N PHE A 127 -1.05 4.96 28.20
CA PHE A 127 0.11 5.65 28.73
C PHE A 127 1.02 4.66 29.44
N MET A 128 2.32 4.77 29.20
CA MET A 128 3.34 3.99 29.89
C MET A 128 4.10 4.90 30.85
N VAL A 129 4.06 4.55 32.13
CA VAL A 129 4.73 5.30 33.22
C VAL A 129 5.65 4.40 34.02
N LYS A 130 6.59 5.01 34.73
CA LYS A 130 7.38 4.27 35.73
C LYS A 130 6.45 3.79 36.84
N LYS A 131 6.61 2.53 37.24
CA LYS A 131 5.85 1.92 38.33
C LYS A 131 5.92 2.74 39.62
N ASP A 132 7.08 3.32 39.91
CA ASP A 132 7.32 4.09 41.14
C ASP A 132 6.54 5.40 41.23
N PHE A 133 5.92 5.86 40.13
CA PHE A 133 5.03 7.02 40.16
C PHE A 133 3.66 6.71 40.77
N GLY A 134 3.33 5.43 40.98
CA GLY A 134 2.07 5.03 41.60
C GLY A 134 0.82 5.41 40.81
N VAL A 135 0.98 5.85 39.56
CA VAL A 135 -0.13 6.28 38.70
C VAL A 135 -0.94 5.07 38.26
N THR A 136 -2.25 5.13 38.49
CA THR A 136 -3.20 4.05 38.17
C THR A 136 -4.28 4.45 37.18
N SER A 137 -4.41 5.75 36.89
CA SER A 137 -5.34 6.28 35.90
C SER A 137 -4.67 7.35 35.05
N ASP A 138 -5.08 7.42 33.78
CA ASP A 138 -4.81 8.52 32.86
C ASP A 138 -5.22 9.90 33.39
N LYS A 139 -6.17 9.97 34.33
CA LYS A 139 -6.56 11.22 35.01
C LYS A 139 -5.49 11.81 35.93
N GLU A 140 -4.45 11.04 36.22
CA GLU A 140 -3.33 11.42 37.09
C GLU A 140 -2.11 11.89 36.27
N LEU A 141 -2.24 11.96 34.93
CA LEU A 141 -1.20 12.35 33.98
C LEU A 141 -1.34 13.80 33.50
#